data_AF-A0A936KWQ9-F1
#
_entry.id   AF-A0A936KWQ9-F1
#
_cell.length_a   1.000
_cell.length_b   1.000
_cell.length_c   1.000
_cell.angle_alpha   90.00
_cell.angle_beta   90.00
_cell.angle_gamma   90.00
#
_symmetry.space_group_name_H-M   'P 1'
#
loop_
_entity.id
_entity.type
_entity.pdbx_description
1 polymer ?
#
loop_
_entity_poly.entity_id
_entity_poly.type
_entity_poly.pdbx_seq_one_letter_code
_entity_poly.pdbx_strand_id
1 'polypeptide(L)'
;MRKNKNLLFFIISALIFIIVKFVYQTLSNDDLFLILYPTAKFVALFVGSPIEYFANSGFYFREFNIIINKSCSGVNFALLCYIMTAFIV
;
A
#
# COMPACT_ATOMS: atom_id res chain seq x y z
N MET A 1 10.41 -27.11 15.60
CA MET A 1 11.23 -26.13 14.84
C MET A 1 12.15 -26.86 13.86
N ARG A 2 11.71 -27.11 12.62
CA ARG A 2 12.53 -27.71 11.56
C ARG A 2 13.29 -26.60 10.84
N LYS A 3 14.24 -25.98 11.55
CA LYS A 3 14.86 -24.66 11.27
C LYS A 3 15.74 -24.57 10.01
N ASN A 4 16.16 -25.69 9.41
CA ASN A 4 17.33 -25.68 8.49
C ASN A 4 17.05 -25.95 7.01
N LYS A 5 15.81 -26.13 6.54
CA LYS A 5 15.58 -26.42 5.11
C LYS A 5 15.24 -25.21 4.23
N ASN A 6 14.72 -24.12 4.82
CA ASN A 6 14.23 -22.98 4.04
C ASN A 6 14.81 -21.63 4.52
N LEU A 7 15.97 -21.61 5.18
CA LEU A 7 16.60 -20.35 5.63
C LEU A 7 16.82 -19.37 4.46
N LEU A 8 17.25 -19.90 3.30
CA LEU A 8 17.40 -19.13 2.07
C LEU A 8 16.08 -18.47 1.65
N PHE A 9 14.97 -19.20 1.73
CA PHE A 9 13.64 -18.68 1.40
C PHE A 9 13.25 -17.53 2.33
N PHE A 10 13.44 -17.66 3.63
CA PHE A 10 13.16 -16.57 4.58
C PHE A 10 14.01 -15.33 4.31
N ILE A 11 15.30 -15.51 4.01
CA ILE A 11 16.20 -14.40 3.67
C ILE A 11 15.71 -13.70 2.40
N ILE A 12 15.34 -14.45 1.36
CA ILE A 12 14.80 -13.89 0.11
C ILE A 12 13.49 -13.15 0.37
N SER A 13 12.56 -13.72 1.13
CA SER A 13 11.28 -13.07 1.46
C SER A 13 11.48 -11.79 2.26
N ALA A 14 12.39 -11.78 3.24
CA ALA A 14 12.73 -10.58 4.00
C ALA A 14 13.37 -9.50 3.11
N LEU A 15 14.25 -9.89 2.19
CA LEU A 15 14.90 -8.98 1.25
C LEU A 15 13.89 -8.34 0.28
N ILE A 16 12.96 -9.14 -0.26
CA ILE A 16 11.84 -8.63 -1.07
C ILE A 16 11.00 -7.64 -0.27
N PHE A 17 10.64 -7.97 0.97
CA PHE A 17 9.88 -7.07 1.84
C PHE A 17 10.60 -5.73 2.06
N ILE A 18 11.90 -5.75 2.33
CA ILE A 18 12.71 -4.54 2.56
C ILE A 18 12.79 -3.70 1.29
N ILE A 19 13.10 -4.32 0.15
CA ILE A 19 13.22 -3.60 -1.14
C ILE A 19 11.89 -2.93 -1.49
N VAL A 20 10.79 -3.68 -1.47
CA VAL A 20 9.48 -3.13 -1.83
C VAL A 20 9.07 -2.04 -0.85
N LYS A 21 9.34 -2.20 0.46
CA LYS A 21 9.06 -1.17 1.46
C LYS A 21 9.86 0.10 1.22
N PHE A 22 11.14 -0.01 0.87
CA PHE A 22 12.01 1.13 0.61
C PHE A 22 11.62 1.87 -0.67
N VAL A 23 11.41 1.12 -1.76
CA VAL A 23 10.88 1.67 -3.02
C VAL A 23 9.55 2.37 -2.77
N TYR A 24 8.61 1.69 -2.11
CA TYR A 24 7.34 2.30 -1.76
C TYR A 24 7.51 3.57 -0.93
N GLN A 25 8.43 3.63 0.04
CA GLN A 25 8.72 4.85 0.81
C GLN A 25 9.20 6.01 -0.07
N THR A 26 9.97 5.75 -1.12
CA THR A 26 10.44 6.80 -2.05
C THR A 26 9.40 7.31 -3.05
N LEU A 27 8.36 6.52 -3.37
CA LEU A 27 7.32 6.95 -4.32
C LEU A 27 6.46 8.09 -3.73
N SER A 28 6.20 9.10 -4.55
CA SER A 28 5.30 10.21 -4.23
C SER A 28 3.83 9.80 -4.39
N ASN A 29 2.89 10.62 -3.90
CA ASN A 29 1.46 10.40 -4.11
C ASN A 29 1.11 10.34 -5.61
N ASP A 30 1.80 11.13 -6.43
CA ASP A 30 1.61 11.20 -7.88
C ASP A 30 2.08 9.90 -8.58
N ASP A 31 3.22 9.33 -8.17
CA ASP A 31 3.72 8.04 -8.68
C ASP A 31 2.77 6.88 -8.32
N LEU A 32 2.05 7.05 -7.22
CA LEU A 32 1.09 6.12 -6.70
C LEU A 32 -0.33 6.34 -7.21
N PHE A 33 -0.54 7.30 -8.12
CA PHE A 33 -1.85 7.66 -8.64
C PHE A 33 -2.61 6.46 -9.20
N LEU A 34 -1.93 5.58 -9.95
CA LEU A 34 -2.55 4.39 -10.54
C LEU A 34 -3.07 3.40 -9.48
N ILE A 35 -2.40 3.33 -8.33
CA ILE A 35 -2.81 2.47 -7.19
C ILE A 35 -3.87 3.19 -6.34
N LEU A 36 -3.75 4.50 -6.14
CA LEU A 36 -4.68 5.28 -5.33
C LEU A 36 -6.02 5.53 -6.02
N TYR A 37 -6.03 5.73 -7.33
CA TYR A 37 -7.23 6.05 -8.11
C TYR A 37 -8.36 5.04 -7.95
N PRO A 38 -8.15 3.71 -8.09
CA PRO A 38 -9.23 2.75 -7.85
C PRO A 38 -9.75 2.83 -6.41
N THR A 39 -8.87 2.99 -5.41
CA THR A 39 -9.25 3.13 -4.00
C THR A 39 -10.09 4.38 -3.77
N ALA A 40 -9.68 5.52 -4.33
CA ALA A 40 -10.43 6.77 -4.25
C ALA A 40 -11.78 6.67 -4.96
N LYS A 41 -11.84 5.99 -6.12
CA LYS A 41 -13.09 5.76 -6.83
C LYS A 41 -14.08 4.89 -6.05
N PHE A 42 -13.58 3.83 -5.38
CA PHE A 42 -14.42 3.03 -4.48
C PHE A 42 -14.95 3.89 -3.33
N VAL A 43 -14.07 4.64 -2.66
CA VAL A 43 -14.50 5.53 -1.57
C VAL A 43 -15.52 6.56 -2.06
N ALA A 44 -15.33 7.16 -3.23
CA ALA A 44 -16.30 8.08 -3.81
C ALA A 44 -17.66 7.45 -4.08
N LEU A 45 -17.68 6.20 -4.54
CA LEU A 45 -18.92 5.45 -4.76
C LEU A 45 -19.65 5.19 -3.44
N PHE A 46 -18.93 4.85 -2.36
CA PHE A 46 -19.52 4.62 -1.04
C PHE A 46 -19.96 5.91 -0.34
N VAL A 47 -19.15 6.96 -0.47
CA VAL A 47 -19.33 8.24 0.23
C VAL A 47 -20.32 9.15 -0.50
N GLY A 48 -20.48 8.99 -1.82
CA GLY A 48 -21.38 9.81 -2.62
C GLY A 48 -20.87 11.23 -2.89
N SER A 49 -19.62 11.53 -2.51
CA SER A 49 -18.99 12.86 -2.65
C SER A 49 -18.14 12.94 -3.92
N PRO A 50 -18.07 14.13 -4.58
CA PRO A 50 -17.10 14.38 -5.63
C PRO A 50 -15.66 14.29 -5.10
N ILE A 51 -14.75 13.84 -5.97
CA ILE A 51 -13.33 13.69 -5.69
C ILE A 51 -12.57 14.88 -6.27
N GLU A 52 -11.80 15.58 -5.45
CA GLU A 52 -10.86 16.62 -5.89
C GLU A 52 -9.43 16.09 -5.80
N TYR A 53 -8.65 16.13 -6.88
CA TYR A 53 -7.24 15.73 -6.84
C TYR A 53 -6.36 16.93 -6.55
N PHE A 54 -5.58 16.85 -5.48
CA PHE A 54 -4.56 17.84 -5.16
C PHE A 54 -3.18 17.23 -5.38
N ALA A 55 -2.41 17.82 -6.30
CA ALA A 55 -1.03 17.45 -6.54
C ALA A 55 -0.23 17.48 -5.23
N ASN A 56 0.61 16.47 -4.99
CA ASN A 56 1.36 16.22 -3.75
C ASN A 56 0.57 15.78 -2.51
N SER A 57 -0.74 15.98 -2.39
CA SER A 57 -1.51 15.57 -1.19
C SER A 57 -2.45 14.39 -1.41
N GLY A 58 -2.92 14.16 -2.65
CA GLY A 58 -3.75 13.02 -3.02
C GLY A 58 -5.20 13.38 -3.31
N PHE A 59 -6.11 12.43 -3.11
CA PHE A 59 -7.55 12.60 -3.39
C PHE A 59 -8.29 13.14 -2.17
N TYR A 60 -8.94 14.28 -2.31
CA TYR A 60 -9.69 14.96 -1.26
C TYR A 60 -11.19 14.87 -1.48
N PHE A 61 -11.91 14.65 -0.38
CA PHE A 61 -13.37 14.63 -0.31
C PHE A 61 -13.83 15.78 0.57
N ARG A 62 -14.33 16.85 -0.04
CA ARG A 62 -14.70 18.09 0.66
C ARG A 62 -15.81 17.89 1.68
N GLU A 63 -16.83 17.11 1.34
CA GLU A 63 -18.03 16.91 2.19
C GLU A 63 -17.71 16.26 3.53
N PHE A 64 -16.68 15.41 3.57
CA PHE A 64 -16.30 14.63 4.75
C PHE A 64 -14.95 15.04 5.34
N ASN A 65 -14.27 16.01 4.68
CA ASN A 65 -12.92 16.45 5.01
C ASN A 65 -11.91 15.28 5.10
N ILE A 66 -12.01 14.33 4.14
CA ILE A 66 -11.15 13.13 4.07
C ILE A 66 -10.09 13.31 2.98
N ILE A 67 -8.84 12.96 3.29
CA ILE A 67 -7.73 12.86 2.33
C ILE A 67 -7.33 11.40 2.17
N ILE A 68 -7.34 10.92 0.93
CA ILE A 68 -6.77 9.64 0.51
C ILE A 68 -5.40 9.91 -0.11
N ASN A 69 -4.38 9.62 0.68
CA ASN A 69 -2.98 9.72 0.28
C ASN A 69 -2.34 8.33 0.23
N LYS A 70 -1.03 8.28 0.00
CA LYS A 70 -0.22 7.08 -0.01
C LYS A 70 -0.54 6.10 1.12
N SER A 71 -0.75 6.58 2.35
CA SER A 71 -1.06 5.73 3.52
C SER A 71 -2.33 4.90 3.32
N CYS A 72 -3.26 5.34 2.47
CA CYS A 72 -4.51 4.66 2.15
C CYS A 72 -4.40 3.66 0.99
N SER A 73 -3.20 3.44 0.42
CA SER A 73 -3.02 2.55 -0.73
C SER A 73 -3.08 1.06 -0.41
N GLY A 74 -3.06 0.67 0.87
CA GLY A 74 -3.07 -0.73 1.31
C GLY A 74 -1.77 -1.51 1.06
N VAL A 75 -0.74 -0.88 0.47
CA VAL A 75 0.54 -1.56 0.12
C VAL A 75 1.26 -2.08 1.36
N ASN A 76 1.26 -1.32 2.46
CA ASN A 76 1.85 -1.78 3.72
C ASN A 76 1.15 -3.02 4.27
N PHE A 77 -0.18 -3.09 4.16
CA PHE A 77 -0.96 -4.25 4.59
C PHE A 77 -0.64 -5.47 3.73
N ALA A 78 -0.60 -5.31 2.40
CA ALA A 78 -0.21 -6.37 1.47
C ALA A 78 1.20 -6.91 1.77
N LEU A 79 2.15 -6.03 2.09
CA LEU A 79 3.51 -6.42 2.50
C LEU A 79 3.53 -7.22 3.80
N LEU A 80 2.70 -6.86 4.78
CA LEU A 80 2.55 -7.63 6.02
C LEU A 80 1.95 -9.01 5.75
N CYS A 81 0.89 -9.10 4.96
CA CYS A 81 0.31 -10.38 4.57
C CYS A 81 1.33 -11.27 3.84
N TYR A 82 2.13 -10.69 2.95
CA TYR A 82 3.19 -11.40 2.24
C TYR A 82 4.21 -12.00 3.20
N ILE A 83 4.79 -11.19 4.10
CA ILE A 83 5.83 -11.70 5.00
C ILE A 83 5.27 -12.71 6.01
N MET A 84 4.04 -12.50 6.49
CA MET A 84 3.37 -13.47 7.37
C MET A 84 3.14 -14.80 6.67
N THR A 85 2.69 -14.78 5.41
CA THR A 85 2.48 -16.00 4.61
C THR A 85 3.79 -16.75 4.40
N ALA A 86 4.91 -16.04 4.20
CA ALA A 86 6.23 -16.67 4.11
C ALA A 86 6.60 -17.46 5.37
N PHE A 87 6.11 -17.08 6.56
CA PHE A 87 6.34 -17.82 7.81
C PHE A 87 5.36 -18.97 8.08
N ILE A 88 4.24 -19.02 7.35
CA ILE A 88 3.24 -20.08 7.47
C ILE A 88 3.61 -21.29 6.59
N VAL A 89 4.29 -21.06 5.47
CA VAL A 89 4.73 -22.07 4.50
C VAL A 89 6.05 -22.72 4.93
#